data_AF-A0A956AH71-F1
#
_entry.id   AF-A0A956AH71-F1
#
_cell.length_a   1.000
_cell.length_b   1.000
_cell.length_c   1.000
_cell.angle_alpha   90.00
_cell.angle_beta   90.00
_cell.angle_gamma   90.00
#
_symmetry.space_group_name_H-M   'P 1'
#
loop_
_entity.id
_entity.type
_entity.pdbx_description
1 polymer ?
#
loop_
_entity_poly.entity_id
_entity_poly.type
_entity_poly.pdbx_seq_one_letter_code
_entity_poly.pdbx_strand_id
1 'polypeptide(L)'
;MLDDTHPRARAHLTAMYQRLTLSERAAMGMQMSTDARLLALEAIRQRHPEYSEDDARLALGRLWLGDELFRKVKPDAPLLDP
;
A
#
# COMPACT_ATOMS: atom_id res chain seq x y z
N MET A 1 -15.84 -1.73 -11.19
CA MET A 1 -15.09 -0.66 -10.46
C MET A 1 -14.53 0.40 -11.41
N LEU A 2 -15.26 0.75 -12.47
CA LEU A 2 -15.11 2.01 -13.22
C LEU A 2 -16.50 2.60 -13.52
N ASP A 3 -17.54 2.04 -12.92
CA ASP A 3 -18.94 2.30 -13.26
C ASP A 3 -19.41 3.64 -12.68
N ASP A 4 -18.73 4.14 -11.64
CA ASP A 4 -18.89 5.47 -11.06
C ASP A 4 -17.91 6.51 -11.68
N THR A 5 -17.26 6.18 -12.79
CA THR A 5 -16.40 7.11 -13.53
C THR A 5 -17.09 7.53 -14.82
N HIS A 6 -17.31 8.84 -15.00
CA HIS A 6 -17.94 9.37 -16.21
C HIS A 6 -17.25 8.82 -17.49
N PRO A 7 -17.99 8.35 -18.51
CA PRO A 7 -17.40 7.65 -19.66
C PRO A 7 -16.28 8.40 -20.36
N ARG A 8 -16.37 9.74 -20.44
CA ARG A 8 -15.29 10.58 -21.00
C ARG A 8 -14.01 10.54 -20.14
N ALA A 9 -14.14 10.64 -18.82
CA ALA A 9 -12.99 10.56 -17.92
C ALA A 9 -12.31 9.18 -18.03
N ARG A 10 -13.10 8.11 -18.06
CA ARG A 10 -12.60 6.75 -18.32
C ARG A 10 -11.82 6.66 -19.63
N ALA A 11 -12.37 7.19 -20.73
CA ALA A 11 -11.69 7.18 -22.03
C ALA A 11 -10.35 7.94 -22.00
N HIS A 12 -10.31 9.10 -21.33
CA HIS A 12 -9.07 9.85 -21.14
C HIS A 12 -8.04 9.10 -20.32
N LEU A 13 -8.43 8.51 -19.19
CA LEU A 13 -7.55 7.70 -18.34
C LEU A 13 -6.98 6.51 -19.11
N THR A 14 -7.83 5.77 -19.84
CA THR A 14 -7.38 4.64 -20.66
C THR A 14 -6.37 5.09 -21.72
N ALA A 15 -6.65 6.17 -22.46
CA ALA A 15 -5.74 6.67 -23.48
C ALA A 15 -4.40 7.14 -22.89
N MET A 16 -4.41 7.75 -21.70
CA MET A 16 -3.19 8.12 -20.97
C MET A 16 -2.37 6.87 -20.61
N TYR A 17 -2.99 5.87 -19.99
CA TYR A 17 -2.31 4.62 -19.60
C TYR A 17 -1.76 3.81 -20.77
N GLN A 18 -2.38 3.91 -21.95
CA GLN A 18 -1.92 3.26 -23.18
C GLN A 18 -0.68 3.94 -23.79
N ARG A 19 -0.42 5.20 -23.46
CA ARG A 19 0.74 5.96 -23.98
C ARG A 19 1.99 5.81 -23.11
N LEU A 20 1.85 5.29 -21.90
CA LEU A 20 3.00 5.06 -21.01
C LEU A 20 3.92 4.00 -21.61
N THR A 21 5.22 4.30 -21.63
CA THR A 21 6.27 3.31 -21.81
C THR A 21 6.30 2.32 -20.64
N LEU A 22 6.98 1.19 -20.82
CA LEU A 22 7.17 0.20 -19.75
C LEU A 22 7.83 0.83 -18.51
N SER A 23 8.84 1.68 -18.72
CA SER A 23 9.57 2.34 -17.64
C SER A 23 8.69 3.32 -16.86
N GLU A 24 7.88 4.13 -17.53
CA GLU A 24 6.95 5.06 -16.87
C GLU A 24 5.86 4.31 -16.10
N ARG A 25 5.35 3.22 -16.67
CA ARG A 25 4.38 2.36 -16.00
C ARG A 25 4.98 1.71 -14.74
N ALA A 26 6.23 1.24 -14.81
CA ALA A 26 6.94 0.70 -13.65
C ALA A 26 7.18 1.77 -12.58
N ALA A 27 7.64 2.96 -12.97
CA ALA A 27 7.85 4.09 -12.05
C ALA A 27 6.54 4.48 -11.33
N MET A 28 5.43 4.56 -12.07
CA MET A 28 4.11 4.83 -11.50
C MET A 28 3.69 3.75 -10.50
N GLY A 29 3.87 2.47 -10.83
CA GLY A 29 3.56 1.36 -9.93
C GLY A 29 4.39 1.37 -8.65
N MET A 30 5.68 1.72 -8.75
CA MET A 30 6.56 1.88 -7.59
C MET A 30 6.13 3.04 -6.69
N GLN A 31 5.77 4.19 -7.29
CA GLN A 31 5.26 5.34 -6.55
C GLN A 31 3.97 4.99 -5.80
N MET A 32 2.99 4.40 -6.51
CA MET A 32 1.73 3.97 -5.91
C MET A 32 1.95 2.96 -4.77
N SER A 33 2.93 2.07 -4.90
CA SER A 33 3.26 1.10 -3.85
C SER A 33 3.83 1.77 -2.60
N THR A 34 4.65 2.81 -2.76
CA THR A 34 5.16 3.63 -1.65
C THR A 34 4.02 4.38 -0.99
N ASP A 35 3.19 5.06 -1.76
CA ASP A 35 2.07 5.86 -1.25
C ASP A 35 1.07 4.99 -0.48
N ALA A 36 0.74 3.80 -1.00
CA ALA A 36 -0.13 2.85 -0.32
C ALA A 36 0.41 2.44 1.06
N ARG A 37 1.73 2.22 1.19
CA ARG A 37 2.35 1.88 2.49
C ARG A 37 2.35 3.05 3.46
N LEU A 38 2.55 4.27 2.97
CA LEU A 38 2.49 5.48 3.81
C LEU A 38 1.06 5.73 4.33
N LEU A 39 0.06 5.59 3.47
CA LEU A 39 -1.34 5.72 3.85
C LEU A 39 -1.75 4.64 4.86
N ALA A 40 -1.33 3.38 4.63
CA ALA A 40 -1.58 2.29 5.57
C ALA A 40 -0.91 2.55 6.92
N LEU A 41 0.35 3.01 6.94
CA LEU A 41 1.05 3.35 8.18
C LEU A 41 0.31 4.42 8.99
N GLU A 42 -0.15 5.46 8.30
CA GLU A 42 -0.89 6.53 8.96
C GLU A 42 -2.24 6.04 9.51
N ALA A 43 -2.95 5.20 8.76
CA ALA A 43 -4.18 4.58 9.23
C ALA A 43 -3.96 3.64 10.44
N ILE A 44 -2.81 2.94 10.51
CA ILE A 44 -2.42 2.13 11.67
C ILE A 44 -2.23 3.02 12.90
N ARG A 45 -1.44 4.09 12.76
CA ARG A 45 -1.17 5.05 13.87
C ARG A 45 -2.46 5.70 14.40
N GLN A 46 -3.39 6.01 13.51
CA GLN A 46 -4.68 6.59 13.91
C GLN A 46 -5.58 5.60 14.66
N ARG A 47 -5.52 4.30 14.30
CA ARG A 47 -6.31 3.25 14.96
C ARG A 47 -5.71 2.78 16.28
N HIS A 48 -4.38 2.81 16.39
CA HIS A 48 -3.63 2.36 17.57
C HIS A 48 -2.72 3.49 18.08
N PRO A 49 -3.29 4.55 18.70
CA PRO A 49 -2.51 5.69 19.19
C PRO A 49 -1.52 5.33 20.30
N GLU A 50 -1.64 4.15 20.91
CA GLU A 50 -0.71 3.59 21.90
C GLU A 50 0.53 2.94 21.27
N TYR A 51 0.55 2.69 19.96
CA TYR A 51 1.70 2.08 19.30
C TYR A 51 2.88 3.05 19.23
N SER A 52 4.08 2.54 19.50
CA SER A 52 5.30 3.24 19.14
C SER A 52 5.46 3.28 17.61
N GLU A 53 6.38 4.12 17.12
CA GLU A 53 6.73 4.15 15.69
C GLU A 53 7.20 2.80 15.15
N ASP A 54 7.92 2.03 15.97
CA ASP A 54 8.38 0.71 15.58
C ASP A 54 7.26 -0.33 15.60
N ASP A 55 6.34 -0.25 16.55
CA ASP A 55 5.13 -1.08 16.59
C ASP A 55 4.26 -0.86 15.36
N ALA A 56 4.03 0.40 14.97
CA ALA A 56 3.27 0.73 13.76
C ALA A 56 3.93 0.19 12.49
N ARG A 57 5.28 0.22 12.40
CA ARG A 57 6.03 -0.39 11.28
C ARG A 57 5.96 -1.91 11.27
N LEU A 58 5.98 -2.55 12.44
CA LEU A 58 5.81 -4.00 12.56
C LEU A 58 4.41 -4.42 12.12
N ALA A 59 3.37 -3.70 12.54
CA ALA A 59 2.00 -3.93 12.10
C ALA A 59 1.84 -3.75 10.58
N LEU A 60 2.45 -2.70 10.00
CA LEU A 60 2.50 -2.52 8.53
C LEU A 60 3.21 -3.69 7.84
N GLY A 61 4.34 -4.13 8.39
CA GLY A 61 5.09 -5.28 7.88
C GLY A 61 4.27 -6.56 7.88
N ARG A 62 3.50 -6.80 8.95
CA ARG A 62 2.58 -7.93 9.06
C ARG A 62 1.46 -7.84 8.02
N LEU A 63 0.83 -6.67 7.87
CA LEU A 63 -0.21 -6.44 6.86
C LEU A 63 0.30 -6.75 5.44
N TRP A 64 1.52 -6.33 5.12
CA TRP A 64 2.09 -6.48 3.78
C TRP A 64 2.54 -7.91 3.47
N LEU A 65 3.17 -8.59 4.43
CA LEU A 65 3.75 -9.92 4.22
C LEU A 65 2.76 -11.05 4.53
N GLY A 66 1.75 -10.78 5.35
CA GLY A 66 0.93 -11.80 6.00
C GLY A 66 1.68 -12.54 7.12
N ASP A 67 0.93 -13.21 7.97
CA ASP A 67 1.44 -13.81 9.21
C ASP A 67 2.55 -14.85 8.97
N GLU A 68 2.47 -15.66 7.91
CA GLU A 68 3.47 -16.70 7.64
C GLU A 68 4.84 -16.11 7.31
N LEU A 69 4.88 -15.19 6.34
CA LEU A 69 6.15 -14.60 5.89
C LEU A 69 6.69 -13.59 6.92
N PHE A 70 5.80 -12.86 7.61
CA PHE A 70 6.21 -11.98 8.69
C PHE A 70 6.97 -12.73 9.80
N ARG A 71 6.45 -13.87 10.26
CA ARG A 71 7.14 -14.71 11.27
C ARG A 71 8.50 -15.22 10.78
N LYS A 72 8.65 -15.54 9.50
CA LYS A 72 9.96 -15.98 8.94
C LYS A 72 11.00 -14.86 8.94
N VAL A 73 10.58 -13.61 8.71
CA VAL A 73 11.48 -12.45 8.62
C VAL A 73 11.73 -11.80 9.99
N LYS A 74 10.74 -11.85 10.88
CA LYS A 74 10.75 -11.24 12.23
C LYS A 74 10.23 -12.24 13.27
N PRO A 75 10.98 -13.30 13.60
CA PRO A 75 10.50 -14.39 14.45
C PRO A 75 10.12 -13.94 15.86
N ASP A 76 10.83 -12.97 16.43
CA ASP A 76 10.62 -12.50 17.81
C ASP A 76 9.71 -11.26 17.89
N ALA A 77 9.23 -10.75 16.76
CA ALA A 77 8.35 -9.59 16.75
C ALA A 77 6.91 -9.98 17.12
N PRO A 78 6.18 -9.15 17.88
CA PRO A 78 4.78 -9.38 18.15
C PRO A 78 3.93 -9.30 16.87
N LEU A 79 2.83 -10.05 16.84
CA LEU A 79 1.81 -9.97 15.79
C LEU A 79 0.80 -8.88 16.12
N LEU A 80 1.25 -7.64 15.99
CA LEU A 80 0.43 -6.46 16.20
C LEU A 80 -0.68 -6.37 15.16
N ASP A 81 -1.83 -5.83 15.55
CA ASP A 81 -2.95 -5.64 14.65
C ASP A 81 -2.68 -4.40 13.78
N PRO A 82 -2.76 -4.48 12.45
CA PRO A 82 -2.62 -3.32 11.59
C PRO A 82 -3.85 -2.42 11.65
#